data_AF-A0A812RN54-F1
#
_entry.id   AF-A0A812RN54-F1
#
_cell.length_a   1.000
_cell.length_b   1.000
_cell.length_c   1.000
_cell.angle_alpha   90.00
_cell.angle_beta   90.00
_cell.angle_gamma   90.00
#
_symmetry.space_group_name_H-M   'P 1'
#
loop_
_entity.id
_entity.type
_entity.pdbx_description
1 polymer ?
#
loop_
_entity_poly.entity_id
_entity_poly.type
_entity_poly.pdbx_seq_one_letter_code
_entity_poly.pdbx_strand_id
1 'polypeptide(L)'
;MSEAAEASEASAILFLDIDGVLHPVDEQEDKYFAQPNLEQLLRIVEATGARVVLSSTWRLDPTWGPQAEERLAQVSPLLKLLGKTPYFRHEGRAAEIRAWLADHPCSRWVAIDDMPLEEAANQLRTLGLELP
;
A
#
# COMPACT_ATOMS: atom_id res chain seq x y z
N MET A 1 -7.67 18.33 25.61
CA MET A 1 -6.69 18.91 24.66
C MET A 1 -6.52 17.88 23.56
N SER A 2 -7.27 18.07 22.48
CA SER A 2 -7.52 17.05 21.46
C SER A 2 -6.32 16.84 20.53
N GLU A 3 -6.03 15.58 20.30
CA GLU A 3 -5.07 14.97 19.38
C GLU A 3 -5.44 15.23 17.90
N ALA A 4 -5.69 16.49 17.56
CA ALA A 4 -6.17 16.93 16.24
C ALA A 4 -5.25 17.98 15.60
N ALA A 5 -3.99 18.07 16.04
CA ALA A 5 -3.08 19.14 15.64
C ALA A 5 -1.68 18.63 15.26
N GLU A 6 -1.58 17.52 14.51
CA GLU A 6 -0.30 17.16 13.88
C GLU A 6 -0.50 16.41 12.54
N ALA A 7 -1.16 17.05 11.58
CA ALA A 7 -1.07 16.68 10.16
C ALA A 7 -1.53 17.85 9.27
N SER A 8 -0.79 18.94 9.29
CA SER A 8 -0.96 20.04 8.34
C SER A 8 0.37 20.35 7.69
N GLU A 9 0.82 19.48 6.80
CA GLU A 9 1.54 19.81 5.57
C GLU A 9 1.64 18.55 4.71
N ALA A 10 1.49 18.70 3.41
CA ALA A 10 1.18 17.62 2.48
C ALA A 10 2.13 16.40 2.61
N SER A 11 1.64 15.34 3.26
CA SER A 11 2.44 14.14 3.58
C SER A 11 2.79 13.36 2.31
N ALA A 12 3.99 12.79 2.26
CA ALA A 12 4.29 11.73 1.29
C ALA A 12 3.52 10.46 1.66
N ILE A 13 2.97 9.76 0.67
CA ILE A 13 2.28 8.48 0.87
C ILE A 13 3.00 7.37 0.11
N LEU A 14 3.21 6.24 0.77
CA LEU A 14 3.72 5.01 0.17
C LEU A 14 2.61 3.96 0.23
N PHE A 15 2.06 3.58 -0.91
CA PHE A 15 1.16 2.44 -1.05
C PHE A 15 1.99 1.17 -1.16
N LEU A 16 1.75 0.21 -0.27
CA LEU A 16 2.61 -0.96 -0.08
C LEU A 16 1.84 -2.24 -0.35
N ASP A 17 2.30 -3.04 -1.32
CA ASP A 17 1.96 -4.46 -1.37
C ASP A 17 2.86 -5.29 -0.43
N ILE A 18 2.43 -6.51 -0.12
CA ILE A 18 3.16 -7.46 0.74
C ILE A 18 3.71 -8.61 -0.08
N ASP A 19 2.86 -9.38 -0.75
CA ASP A 19 3.29 -10.50 -1.60
C ASP A 19 4.18 -10.00 -2.74
N GLY A 20 5.28 -10.70 -3.00
CA GLY A 20 6.28 -10.33 -4.00
C GLY A 20 7.11 -9.07 -3.67
N VAL A 21 6.70 -8.26 -2.68
CA VAL A 21 7.41 -7.04 -2.24
C VAL A 21 8.16 -7.25 -0.94
N LEU A 22 7.45 -7.57 0.14
CA LEU A 22 8.04 -7.87 1.44
C LEU A 22 8.05 -9.36 1.74
N HIS A 23 7.21 -10.14 1.06
CA HIS A 23 7.07 -11.58 1.23
C HIS A 23 7.48 -12.31 -0.07
N PRO A 24 8.49 -13.20 -0.05
CA PRO A 24 8.89 -13.95 -1.24
C PRO A 24 7.74 -14.83 -1.78
N VAL A 25 7.67 -15.00 -3.10
CA VAL A 25 6.62 -15.80 -3.76
C VAL A 25 6.85 -17.32 -3.61
N ASP A 26 8.11 -17.76 -3.43
CA ASP A 26 8.52 -19.17 -3.54
C ASP A 26 8.88 -19.87 -2.22
N GLU A 27 8.73 -19.23 -1.06
CA GLU A 27 9.05 -19.87 0.24
C GLU A 27 7.83 -20.59 0.82
N GLN A 28 7.98 -21.89 1.09
CA GLN A 28 6.95 -22.80 1.65
C GLN A 28 6.58 -22.51 3.12
N GLU A 29 6.93 -21.34 3.66
CA GLU A 29 6.61 -20.96 5.03
C GLU A 29 5.93 -19.59 5.06
N ASP A 30 4.64 -19.61 5.40
CA ASP A 30 3.68 -18.49 5.53
C ASP A 30 4.05 -17.43 6.61
N LYS A 31 5.35 -17.16 6.85
CA LYS A 31 5.80 -16.41 8.03
C LYS A 31 6.92 -15.40 7.82
N TYR A 32 7.57 -15.34 6.66
CA TYR A 32 8.79 -14.55 6.56
C TYR A 32 8.64 -13.32 5.66
N PHE A 33 8.62 -12.16 6.33
CA PHE A 33 9.00 -10.91 5.70
C PHE A 33 10.50 -10.95 5.40
N ALA A 34 10.89 -10.72 4.15
CA ALA A 34 12.27 -10.60 3.73
C ALA A 34 12.93 -9.42 4.46
N GLN A 35 13.85 -9.74 5.39
CA GLN A 35 14.54 -8.75 6.21
C GLN A 35 15.23 -7.65 5.37
N PRO A 36 15.92 -7.94 4.25
CA PRO A 36 16.49 -6.90 3.40
C PRO A 36 15.45 -5.92 2.84
N ASN A 37 14.25 -6.41 2.50
CA ASN A 37 13.19 -5.60 1.92
C ASN A 37 12.55 -4.70 2.98
N LEU A 38 12.39 -5.21 4.21
CA LEU A 38 11.99 -4.40 5.37
C LEU A 38 12.99 -3.27 5.66
N GLU A 39 14.29 -3.55 5.56
CA GLU A 39 15.35 -2.55 5.75
C GLU A 39 15.30 -1.47 4.66
N GLN A 40 15.07 -1.84 3.40
CA GLN A 40 14.89 -0.85 2.33
C GLN A 40 13.61 -0.03 2.51
N LEU A 41 12.50 -0.65 2.91
CA LEU A 41 11.25 0.05 3.21
C LEU A 41 11.46 1.08 4.33
N LEU A 42 12.11 0.69 5.43
CA LEU A 42 12.43 1.60 6.53
C LEU A 42 13.30 2.76 6.05
N ARG A 43 14.36 2.47 5.29
CA ARG A 43 15.24 3.50 4.72
C ARG A 43 14.48 4.50 3.85
N ILE A 44 13.55 4.03 3.01
CA ILE A 44 12.72 4.90 2.16
C ILE A 44 11.85 5.80 3.05
N VAL A 45 11.18 5.24 4.04
CA VAL A 45 10.31 5.99 4.95
C VAL A 45 11.09 7.01 5.78
N GLU A 46 12.25 6.66 6.32
CA GLU A 46 13.14 7.57 7.05
C GLU A 46 13.63 8.73 6.18
N ALA A 47 14.07 8.44 4.95
CA ALA A 47 14.61 9.45 4.05
C ALA A 47 13.53 10.40 3.50
N THR A 48 12.29 9.93 3.39
CA THR A 48 11.22 10.69 2.72
C THR A 48 10.18 11.25 3.68
N GLY A 49 10.05 10.71 4.89
CA GLY A 49 8.93 10.97 5.78
C GLY A 49 7.60 10.40 5.27
N ALA A 50 7.63 9.42 4.36
CA ALA A 50 6.41 8.84 3.80
C ALA A 50 5.63 8.04 4.84
N ARG A 51 4.30 8.19 4.82
CA ARG A 51 3.37 7.38 5.61
C ARG A 51 2.89 6.20 4.78
N VAL A 52 2.85 5.02 5.40
CA VAL A 52 2.54 3.77 4.69
C VAL A 52 1.04 3.51 4.69
N VAL A 53 0.48 3.21 3.52
CA VAL A 53 -0.89 2.72 3.34
C VAL A 53 -0.82 1.32 2.76
N LEU A 54 -1.49 0.36 3.39
CA LEU A 54 -1.50 -1.02 2.91
C LEU A 54 -2.39 -1.12 1.65
N SER A 55 -1.76 -1.50 0.54
CA SER A 55 -2.39 -1.77 -0.75
C SER A 55 -2.12 -3.22 -1.17
N SER A 56 -2.50 -4.16 -0.30
CA SER A 56 -2.31 -5.59 -0.51
C SER A 56 -3.61 -6.35 -0.31
N THR A 57 -3.78 -7.50 -0.96
CA THR A 57 -4.90 -8.43 -0.71
C THR A 57 -4.91 -8.91 0.74
N TRP A 58 -3.76 -8.91 1.43
CA TRP A 58 -3.63 -9.22 2.86
C TRP A 58 -4.56 -8.37 3.73
N ARG A 59 -4.89 -7.14 3.31
CA ARG A 59 -5.81 -6.26 4.05
C ARG A 59 -7.24 -6.83 4.17
N LEU A 60 -7.61 -7.77 3.30
CA LEU A 60 -8.93 -8.41 3.26
C LEU A 60 -8.98 -9.65 4.16
N ASP A 61 -7.81 -10.21 4.49
CA ASP A 61 -7.71 -11.40 5.33
C ASP A 61 -7.70 -10.99 6.82
N PRO A 62 -8.55 -11.59 7.67
CA PRO A 62 -8.66 -11.25 9.08
C PRO A 62 -7.44 -11.69 9.91
N THR A 63 -6.56 -12.51 9.36
CA THR A 63 -5.34 -13.02 9.99
C THR A 63 -4.12 -12.27 9.46
N TRP A 64 -3.94 -12.24 8.14
CA TRP A 64 -2.71 -11.72 7.53
C TRP A 64 -2.62 -10.20 7.58
N GLY A 65 -3.74 -9.50 7.42
CA GLY A 65 -3.78 -8.04 7.53
C GLY A 65 -3.26 -7.53 8.88
N PRO A 66 -3.82 -8.01 10.01
CA PRO A 66 -3.30 -7.69 11.34
C PRO A 66 -1.85 -8.13 11.57
N GLN A 67 -1.43 -9.30 11.06
CA GLN A 67 -0.05 -9.76 11.19
C GLN A 67 0.94 -8.85 10.45
N ALA A 68 0.61 -8.40 9.24
CA ALA A 68 1.46 -7.45 8.52
C ALA A 68 1.55 -6.10 9.24
N GLU A 69 0.43 -5.60 9.76
CA GLU A 69 0.39 -4.37 10.53
C GLU A 69 1.24 -4.45 11.81
N GLU A 70 1.13 -5.56 12.55
CA GLU A 70 1.95 -5.82 13.73
C GLU A 70 3.44 -5.92 13.36
N ARG A 71 3.76 -6.68 12.31
CA ARG A 71 5.16 -6.88 11.90
C ARG A 71 5.83 -5.58 11.47
N LEU A 72 5.14 -4.75 10.69
CA LEU A 72 5.66 -3.44 10.28
C LEU A 72 5.89 -2.53 11.50
N ALA A 73 4.94 -2.50 12.44
CA ALA A 73 5.07 -1.71 13.66
C ALA A 73 6.21 -2.20 14.59
N GLN A 74 6.51 -3.51 14.61
CA GLN A 74 7.65 -4.08 15.33
C GLN A 74 9.00 -3.67 14.72
N VAL A 75 9.07 -3.47 13.40
CA VAL A 75 10.28 -3.01 12.72
C VAL A 75 10.58 -1.55 13.09
N SER A 76 9.58 -0.67 13.02
CA SER A 76 9.71 0.73 13.43
C SER A 76 8.34 1.39 13.61
N PRO A 77 8.17 2.30 14.58
CA PRO A 77 6.98 3.14 14.69
C PRO A 77 6.67 3.96 13.42
N LEU A 78 7.70 4.26 12.61
CA LEU A 78 7.53 4.98 11.34
C LEU A 78 6.80 4.16 10.28
N LEU A 79 6.83 2.83 10.39
CA LEU A 79 6.14 1.90 9.47
C LEU A 79 4.71 1.58 9.93
N LYS A 80 4.23 2.18 11.02
CA LYS A 80 2.82 2.06 11.43
C LYS A 80 1.92 2.53 10.30
N LEU A 81 0.99 1.66 9.89
CA LEU A 81 0.07 1.95 8.81
C LEU A 81 -0.79 3.18 9.14
N LEU A 82 -0.89 4.09 8.16
CA LEU A 82 -1.84 5.19 8.17
C LEU A 82 -3.26 4.70 7.87
N GLY A 83 -3.38 3.66 7.05
CA GLY A 83 -4.65 3.09 6.64
C GLY A 83 -4.48 1.96 5.63
N LYS A 84 -5.60 1.57 5.02
CA LYS A 84 -5.72 0.48 4.04
C LYS A 84 -6.51 1.01 2.85
N THR A 85 -6.16 0.63 1.63
CA THR A 85 -6.96 1.02 0.44
C THR A 85 -8.34 0.34 0.49
N PRO A 86 -9.39 0.95 -0.11
CA PRO A 86 -10.68 0.28 -0.27
C PRO A 86 -10.54 -0.98 -1.13
N TYR A 87 -11.59 -1.81 -1.19
CA TYR A 87 -11.60 -3.00 -2.03
C TYR A 87 -12.56 -2.82 -3.21
N PHE A 88 -12.03 -2.93 -4.42
CA PHE A 88 -12.79 -2.89 -5.67
C PHE A 88 -12.57 -4.19 -6.44
N ARG A 89 -13.65 -4.97 -6.58
CA ARG A 89 -13.61 -6.35 -7.10
C ARG A 89 -13.09 -6.43 -8.54
N HIS A 90 -13.35 -5.42 -9.38
CA HIS A 90 -13.12 -5.51 -10.83
C HIS A 90 -12.13 -4.47 -11.36
N GLU A 91 -11.92 -3.40 -10.62
CA GLU A 91 -11.19 -2.21 -11.04
C GLU A 91 -9.70 -2.26 -10.63
N GLY A 92 -9.36 -3.19 -9.75
CA GLY A 92 -7.99 -3.48 -9.34
C GLY A 92 -7.33 -2.40 -8.48
N ARG A 93 -6.08 -2.67 -8.10
CA ARG A 93 -5.33 -1.90 -7.10
C ARG A 93 -5.11 -0.44 -7.47
N ALA A 94 -4.90 -0.14 -8.75
CA ALA A 94 -4.77 1.23 -9.23
C ALA A 94 -6.04 2.08 -8.98
N ALA A 95 -7.23 1.48 -9.11
CA ALA A 95 -8.48 2.18 -8.82
C ALA A 95 -8.68 2.39 -7.31
N GLU A 96 -8.31 1.39 -6.50
CA GLU A 96 -8.38 1.48 -5.03
C GLU A 96 -7.45 2.57 -4.49
N ILE A 97 -6.23 2.67 -5.02
CA ILE A 97 -5.27 3.75 -4.70
C ILE A 97 -5.86 5.11 -5.08
N ARG A 98 -6.44 5.25 -6.29
CA ARG A 98 -7.09 6.50 -6.72
C ARG A 98 -8.24 6.91 -5.80
N ALA A 99 -9.08 5.96 -5.38
CA ALA A 99 -10.16 6.26 -4.44
C ALA A 99 -9.63 6.68 -3.07
N TRP A 100 -8.60 6.02 -2.55
CA TRP A 100 -7.97 6.44 -1.29
C TRP A 100 -7.42 7.87 -1.39
N LEU A 101 -6.73 8.21 -2.49
CA LEU A 101 -6.19 9.55 -2.75
C LEU A 101 -7.27 10.64 -2.88
N ALA A 102 -8.47 10.29 -3.36
CA ALA A 102 -9.58 11.23 -3.47
C ALA A 102 -10.05 11.73 -2.09
N ASP A 103 -10.05 10.84 -1.10
CA ASP A 103 -10.45 11.15 0.28
C ASP A 103 -9.27 11.68 1.14
N HIS A 104 -8.03 11.48 0.68
CA HIS A 104 -6.81 11.81 1.43
C HIS A 104 -5.80 12.58 0.54
N PRO A 105 -6.01 13.89 0.32
CA PRO A 105 -5.12 14.71 -0.49
C PRO A 105 -3.68 14.70 0.02
N CYS A 106 -2.72 14.48 -0.88
CA CYS A 106 -1.29 14.46 -0.57
C CYS A 106 -0.47 15.16 -1.66
N SER A 107 0.77 15.59 -1.35
CA SER A 107 1.63 16.29 -2.33
C SER A 107 2.38 15.35 -3.25
N ARG A 108 2.68 14.14 -2.77
CA ARG A 108 3.48 13.15 -3.45
C ARG A 108 3.11 11.77 -2.95
N TRP A 109 3.11 10.81 -3.86
CA TRP A 109 2.88 9.42 -3.52
C TRP A 109 3.66 8.50 -4.45
N VAL A 110 3.88 7.28 -3.98
CA VAL A 110 4.43 6.17 -4.77
C VAL A 110 3.74 4.88 -4.35
N ALA A 111 3.63 3.93 -5.27
CA ALA A 111 3.23 2.57 -4.96
C ALA A 111 4.43 1.63 -5.17
N ILE A 112 4.70 0.75 -4.20
CA ILE A 112 5.67 -0.33 -4.32
C ILE A 112 4.87 -1.62 -4.39
N ASP A 113 4.93 -2.26 -5.55
CA ASP A 113 4.04 -3.33 -5.95
C ASP A 113 4.78 -4.28 -6.88
N ASP A 114 4.52 -5.58 -6.76
CA ASP A 114 5.09 -6.61 -7.64
C ASP A 114 4.25 -6.81 -8.90
N MET A 115 3.01 -6.31 -8.92
CA MET A 115 2.11 -6.35 -10.07
C MET A 115 2.20 -5.06 -10.89
N PRO A 116 2.07 -5.14 -12.23
CA PRO A 116 1.90 -3.96 -13.07
C PRO A 116 0.65 -3.18 -12.65
N LEU A 117 0.85 -1.96 -12.16
CA LEU A 117 -0.25 -1.00 -11.88
C LEU A 117 -0.71 -0.25 -13.15
N GLU A 118 -0.07 -0.53 -14.29
CA GLU A 118 -0.43 -0.03 -15.62
C GLU A 118 -1.75 -0.66 -16.09
N GLU A 119 -2.83 0.06 -15.80
CA GLU A 119 -4.13 0.08 -16.48
C GLU A 119 -5.04 -1.16 -16.39
N ALA A 120 -5.76 -1.23 -15.26
CA ALA A 120 -7.20 -1.56 -15.26
C ALA A 120 -8.06 -0.51 -16.01
N ALA A 121 -7.45 0.50 -16.65
CA ALA A 121 -8.09 1.46 -17.54
C ALA A 121 -8.03 1.06 -19.03
N ASN A 122 -7.12 0.16 -19.44
CA ASN A 122 -6.95 -0.21 -20.86
C ASN A 122 -7.57 -1.55 -21.24
N GLN A 123 -8.03 -2.37 -20.28
CA GLN A 123 -8.78 -3.59 -20.64
C GLN A 123 -10.18 -3.31 -21.24
N LEU A 124 -10.69 -2.07 -21.16
CA LEU A 124 -11.90 -1.65 -21.86
C LEU A 124 -11.63 -0.94 -23.21
N ARG A 125 -10.41 -0.43 -23.46
CA ARG A 125 -10.05 0.15 -24.78
C ARG A 125 -9.67 -0.91 -25.82
N THR A 126 -9.14 -2.07 -25.41
CA THR A 126 -8.79 -3.16 -26.34
C THR A 126 -10.01 -3.91 -26.89
N LEU A 127 -11.22 -3.65 -26.38
CA LEU A 127 -12.46 -4.26 -26.88
C LEU A 127 -13.31 -3.34 -27.77
N GLY A 128 -12.86 -2.11 -28.08
CA GLY A 128 -13.53 -1.22 -29.03
C GLY A 128 -14.96 -0.81 -28.63
N LEU A 129 -15.30 -0.89 -27.34
CA LEU A 129 -16.59 -0.46 -26.81
C LEU A 129 -16.38 0.88 -26.09
N GLU A 130 -16.60 1.97 -26.82
CA GLU A 130 -16.77 3.29 -26.22
C GLU A 130 -18.03 3.26 -25.35
N LEU A 131 -17.90 3.64 -24.08
CA LEU A 131 -19.06 3.88 -23.21
C LEU A 131 -19.66 5.26 -23.55
N PRO A 132 -21.00 5.42 -23.41
CA PRO A 132 -21.77 6.55 -23.94
C PRO A 132 -21.42 7.91 -23.34
#